data_AF-A0A235ESZ5-F1
#
_entry.id   AF-A0A235ESZ5-F1
#
_cell.length_a   1.000
_cell.length_b   1.000
_cell.length_c   1.000
_cell.angle_alpha   90.00
_cell.angle_beta   90.00
_cell.angle_gamma   90.00
#
_symmetry.space_group_name_H-M   'P 1'
#
loop_
_entity.id
_entity.type
_entity.pdbx_description
1 polymer ?
#
loop_
_entity_poly.entity_id
_entity_poly.type
_entity_poly.pdbx_seq_one_letter_code
_entity_poly.pdbx_strand_id
1 'polypeptide(L)'
;MSQFTSPTPTAATSISKKISANTTGVIRLTFDALPDSAFIREAQLVQSPKRPDSPAPLPFSAPTLWRKVKAGTFPKPHRLSERVTAWKVGDVRAWINQHTANA
;
A
#
# COMPACT_ATOMS: atom_id res chain seq x y z
N MET A 1 -42.76 15.46 25.21
CA MET A 1 -42.06 15.75 23.94
C MET A 1 -40.85 14.84 23.86
N SER A 2 -40.83 14.01 22.82
CA SER A 2 -39.83 12.98 22.55
C SER A 2 -38.44 13.56 22.35
N GLN A 3 -37.40 12.91 22.87
CA GLN A 3 -36.04 13.06 22.38
C GLN A 3 -35.50 11.65 22.07
N PHE A 4 -35.40 11.36 20.78
CA PHE A 4 -34.62 10.26 20.21
C PHE A 4 -33.12 10.57 20.37
N THR A 5 -32.27 9.56 20.62
CA THR A 5 -31.21 9.07 19.69
C THR A 5 -30.04 8.34 20.39
N SER A 6 -29.78 7.14 19.85
CA SER A 6 -28.49 6.46 19.60
C SER A 6 -27.65 5.82 20.73
N PRO A 7 -27.36 4.49 20.64
CA PRO A 7 -26.22 3.88 21.29
C PRO A 7 -24.94 4.09 20.46
N THR A 8 -23.87 4.60 21.08
CA THR A 8 -22.52 4.63 20.48
C THR A 8 -21.75 3.40 20.96
N PRO A 9 -21.45 2.42 20.10
CA PRO A 9 -20.36 1.49 20.35
C PRO A 9 -19.03 2.18 20.01
N THR A 10 -18.35 2.74 21.01
CA THR A 10 -16.95 3.16 20.87
C THR A 10 -16.09 1.91 20.81
N ALA A 11 -15.87 1.39 19.59
CA ALA A 11 -14.82 0.44 19.31
C ALA A 11 -13.47 1.16 19.48
N ALA A 12 -12.82 0.91 20.62
CA ALA A 12 -11.44 1.30 20.86
C ALA A 12 -10.51 0.45 19.97
N THR A 13 -10.19 0.95 18.78
CA THR A 13 -9.12 0.36 17.97
C THR A 13 -7.78 0.83 18.52
N SER A 14 -7.13 -0.09 19.23
CA SER A 14 -5.76 0.00 19.73
C SER A 14 -4.79 0.30 18.59
N ILE A 15 -4.24 1.51 18.58
CA ILE A 15 -3.18 1.96 17.66
C ILE A 15 -1.84 1.50 18.27
N SER A 16 -1.39 0.30 17.91
CA SER A 16 -0.13 -0.26 18.40
C SER A 16 0.90 -0.43 17.29
N LYS A 17 1.94 0.40 17.40
CA LYS A 17 3.36 -0.03 17.41
C LYS A 17 4.05 -0.32 16.07
N LYS A 18 4.75 0.69 15.55
CA LYS A 18 6.22 0.75 15.33
C LYS A 18 6.57 1.96 14.45
N ILE A 19 6.71 3.14 15.06
CA ILE A 19 7.29 4.30 14.38
C ILE A 19 8.81 4.15 14.54
N SER A 20 9.46 3.58 13.53
CA SER A 20 10.92 3.53 13.48
C SER A 20 11.44 4.94 13.25
N ALA A 21 12.09 5.49 14.27
CA ALA A 21 12.91 6.68 14.19
C ALA A 21 14.01 6.48 13.14
N ASN A 22 14.26 7.51 12.31
CA ASN A 22 15.48 7.92 11.59
C ASN A 22 15.08 9.01 10.57
N THR A 23 14.96 10.29 10.95
CA THR A 23 15.98 11.37 10.84
C THR A 23 15.95 12.16 9.52
N THR A 24 15.56 13.44 9.66
CA THR A 24 16.01 14.67 8.95
C THR A 24 16.16 14.70 7.42
N GLY A 25 15.29 15.49 6.77
CA GLY A 25 15.57 16.13 5.47
C GLY A 25 15.17 15.30 4.23
N VAL A 26 14.11 15.75 3.55
CA VAL A 26 13.41 15.09 2.43
C VAL A 26 12.47 13.97 2.90
N ILE A 27 11.15 14.22 2.83
CA ILE A 27 10.12 13.19 3.00
C ILE A 27 10.24 12.23 1.82
N ARG A 28 11.17 11.27 1.88
CA ARG A 28 11.14 10.12 0.99
C ARG A 28 9.96 9.27 1.43
N LEU A 29 8.90 9.27 0.62
CA LEU A 29 7.76 8.36 0.79
C LEU A 29 8.23 6.93 0.49
N THR A 30 9.02 6.36 1.41
CA THR A 30 9.53 5.00 1.33
C THR A 30 8.37 4.06 1.64
N PHE A 31 8.27 2.97 0.88
CA PHE A 31 7.19 1.99 1.02
C PHE A 31 7.00 1.48 2.46
N ASP A 32 8.09 1.31 3.22
CA ASP A 32 8.05 0.88 4.63
C ASP A 32 7.45 1.91 5.60
N ALA A 33 7.55 3.20 5.29
CA ALA A 33 7.03 4.25 6.15
C ALA A 33 5.52 4.50 5.95
N LEU A 34 4.91 3.90 4.94
CA LEU A 34 3.49 4.10 4.63
C LEU A 34 2.59 3.24 5.53
N PRO A 35 1.43 3.76 5.98
CA PRO A 35 0.44 2.95 6.68
C PRO A 35 -0.25 1.98 5.71
N ASP A 36 -0.77 0.87 6.22
CA ASP A 36 -1.41 -0.17 5.39
C ASP A 36 -2.66 0.33 4.65
N SER A 37 -3.31 1.39 5.18
CA SER A 37 -4.44 2.08 4.58
C SER A 37 -4.07 3.04 3.44
N ALA A 38 -2.77 3.31 3.23
CA ALA A 38 -2.34 4.18 2.13
C ALA A 38 -2.50 3.50 0.77
N PHE A 39 -2.72 4.32 -0.26
CA PHE A 39 -2.76 3.88 -1.66
C PHE A 39 -1.46 4.25 -2.37
N ILE A 40 -0.94 3.32 -3.15
CA ILE A 40 0.26 3.51 -3.98
C ILE A 40 -0.02 3.19 -5.44
N ARG A 41 0.63 3.95 -6.32
CA ARG A 41 0.48 3.77 -7.77
C ARG A 41 1.53 2.80 -8.29
N GLU A 42 1.30 2.31 -9.50
CA GLU A 42 2.24 1.49 -10.26
C GLU A 42 3.66 2.06 -10.24
N ALA A 43 3.83 3.37 -10.49
CA ALA A 43 5.14 4.01 -10.54
C ALA A 43 5.92 3.98 -9.20
N GLN A 44 5.25 3.75 -8.07
CA GLN A 44 5.89 3.56 -6.77
C GLN A 44 6.07 2.08 -6.40
N LEU A 45 5.35 1.19 -7.08
CA LEU A 45 5.44 -0.25 -6.90
C LEU A 45 6.60 -0.86 -7.69
N VAL A 46 6.77 -0.41 -8.95
CA VAL A 46 7.69 -1.01 -9.92
C VAL A 46 8.93 -0.16 -10.13
N GLN A 47 10.07 -0.81 -10.35
CA GLN A 47 11.26 -0.09 -10.73
C GLN A 47 11.14 0.38 -12.18
N SER A 48 11.34 1.68 -12.40
CA SER A 48 11.28 2.29 -13.72
C SER A 48 12.65 2.78 -14.14
N PRO A 49 13.10 2.51 -15.38
CA PRO A 49 14.34 3.09 -15.92
C PRO A 49 14.35 4.62 -15.91
N LYS A 50 13.16 5.24 -15.95
CA LYS A 50 12.99 6.70 -15.87
C LYS A 50 13.24 7.27 -14.47
N ARG A 51 13.28 6.42 -13.44
CA ARG A 51 13.46 6.80 -12.03
C ARG A 51 14.31 5.75 -11.29
N PRO A 52 15.63 5.69 -11.57
CA PRO A 52 16.53 4.75 -10.89
C PRO A 52 16.63 5.03 -9.38
N ASP A 53 16.50 6.28 -8.97
CA ASP A 53 16.68 6.71 -7.58
C ASP A 53 15.45 6.46 -6.68
N SER A 54 14.34 5.98 -7.26
CA SER A 54 13.12 5.70 -6.51
C SER A 54 13.13 4.27 -5.99
N PRO A 55 13.15 4.03 -4.67
CA PRO A 55 13.07 2.69 -4.11
C PRO A 55 11.69 2.10 -4.42
N ALA A 56 11.67 1.04 -5.22
CA ALA A 56 10.47 0.28 -5.54
C ALA A 56 10.49 -1.03 -4.75
N PRO A 57 9.39 -1.41 -4.07
CA PRO A 57 9.33 -2.65 -3.30
C PRO A 57 9.36 -3.91 -4.16
N LEU A 58 9.12 -3.80 -5.48
CA LEU A 58 8.97 -4.95 -6.37
C LEU A 58 10.06 -4.95 -7.46
N PRO A 59 10.78 -6.07 -7.64
CA PRO A 59 11.88 -6.19 -8.60
C PRO A 59 11.38 -6.53 -10.01
N PHE A 60 10.30 -5.90 -10.47
CA PHE A 60 9.76 -6.13 -11.79
C PHE A 60 9.31 -4.83 -12.47
N SER A 61 9.18 -4.90 -13.79
CA SER A 61 8.71 -3.78 -14.60
C SER A 61 7.18 -3.65 -14.59
N ALA A 62 6.71 -2.43 -14.88
CA ALA A 62 5.31 -2.07 -15.12
C ALA A 62 4.51 -3.12 -15.93
N PRO A 63 4.95 -3.56 -17.13
CA PRO A 63 4.21 -4.57 -17.91
C PRO A 63 4.09 -5.92 -17.21
N THR A 64 5.12 -6.32 -16.45
CA THR A 64 5.14 -7.58 -15.70
C THR A 64 4.14 -7.55 -14.55
N LEU A 65 4.02 -6.41 -13.86
CA LEU A 65 3.00 -6.20 -12.84
C LEU A 65 1.61 -6.43 -13.43
N TRP A 66 1.27 -5.79 -14.55
CA TRP A 66 -0.03 -5.93 -15.19
C TRP A 66 -0.32 -7.37 -15.65
N ARG A 67 0.70 -8.10 -16.13
CA ARG A 67 0.56 -9.53 -16.45
C ARG A 67 0.23 -10.36 -15.22
N LYS A 68 0.87 -10.10 -14.08
CA LYS A 68 0.58 -10.78 -12.79
C LYS A 68 -0.80 -10.42 -12.24
N VAL A 69 -1.22 -9.16 -12.39
CA VAL A 69 -2.58 -8.71 -12.05
C VAL A 69 -3.61 -9.44 -12.90
N LYS A 70 -3.40 -9.54 -14.21
CA LYS A 70 -4.28 -10.28 -15.12
C LYS A 70 -4.30 -11.79 -14.82
N ALA A 71 -3.16 -12.35 -14.43
CA ALA A 71 -3.05 -13.74 -13.99
C ALA A 71 -3.66 -14.00 -12.59
N GLY A 72 -4.07 -12.96 -11.86
CA GLY A 72 -4.63 -13.08 -10.51
C GLY A 72 -3.60 -13.41 -9.42
N THR A 73 -2.31 -13.42 -9.75
CA THR A 73 -1.23 -13.71 -8.78
C THR A 73 -0.87 -12.48 -7.94
N PHE A 74 -1.19 -11.27 -8.37
CA PHE A 74 -0.94 -10.02 -7.65
C PHE A 74 -2.26 -9.40 -7.15
N PRO A 75 -2.29 -8.67 -6.02
CA PRO A 75 -3.50 -8.04 -5.50
C PRO A 75 -4.22 -7.19 -6.55
N LYS A 76 -5.55 -7.22 -6.48
CA LYS A 76 -6.41 -6.51 -7.42
C LYS A 76 -6.20 -4.99 -7.29
N PRO A 77 -6.08 -4.28 -8.41
CA PRO A 77 -6.03 -2.82 -8.38
C PRO A 77 -7.34 -2.21 -7.90
N HIS A 78 -7.24 -1.14 -7.13
CA HIS A 78 -8.33 -0.23 -6.82
C HIS A 78 -8.36 0.94 -7.81
N ARG A 79 -9.51 1.16 -8.45
CA ARG A 79 -9.73 2.30 -9.35
C ARG A 79 -10.26 3.48 -8.54
N LEU A 80 -9.42 4.50 -8.33
CA LEU A 80 -9.77 5.70 -7.56
C LEU A 80 -10.47 6.76 -8.43
N SER A 81 -10.16 6.78 -9.72
CA SER A 81 -10.76 7.68 -10.72
C SER A 81 -10.66 7.04 -12.10
N GLU A 82 -11.24 7.68 -13.13
CA GLU A 82 -11.29 7.18 -14.51
C GLU A 82 -9.91 6.77 -15.06
N ARG A 83 -8.85 7.50 -14.68
CA ARG A 83 -7.47 7.25 -15.13
C ARG A 83 -6.52 6.88 -14.00
N VAL A 84 -7.03 6.66 -12.78
CA VAL A 84 -6.19 6.44 -11.61
C VAL A 84 -6.44 5.06 -11.02
N THR A 85 -5.40 4.25 -11.11
CA THR A 85 -5.34 2.92 -10.50
C THR A 85 -4.28 2.91 -9.41
N ALA A 86 -4.63 2.37 -8.25
CA ALA A 86 -3.73 2.25 -7.12
C ALA A 86 -3.95 0.93 -6.37
N TRP A 87 -3.01 0.56 -5.52
CA TRP A 87 -3.09 -0.59 -4.64
C TRP A 87 -2.99 -0.13 -3.20
N LYS A 88 -3.63 -0.84 -2.27
CA LYS A 88 -3.38 -0.60 -0.85
C LYS A 88 -2.02 -1.14 -0.48
N VAL A 89 -1.28 -0.38 0.34
CA VAL A 89 0.02 -0.82 0.86
C VAL A 89 -0.11 -2.12 1.64
N GLY A 90 -1.16 -2.26 2.45
CA GLY A 90 -1.40 -3.48 3.23
C GLY A 90 -1.52 -4.74 2.36
N ASP A 91 -2.26 -4.67 1.25
CA ASP A 91 -2.45 -5.82 0.35
C ASP A 91 -1.14 -6.22 -0.33
N VAL A 92 -0.34 -5.23 -0.72
CA VAL A 92 0.97 -5.45 -1.33
C VAL A 92 1.96 -6.03 -0.32
N ARG A 93 1.96 -5.53 0.92
CA ARG A 93 2.76 -6.10 2.02
C ARG A 93 2.37 -7.54 2.33
N ALA A 94 1.07 -7.81 2.43
CA ALA A 94 0.57 -9.17 2.64
C ALA A 94 1.03 -10.11 1.52
N TRP A 95 1.00 -9.65 0.27
CA TRP A 95 1.50 -10.40 -0.88
C TRP A 95 3.01 -10.67 -0.78
N ILE A 96 3.83 -9.66 -0.43
CA ILE A 96 5.28 -9.84 -0.24
C ILE A 96 5.54 -10.83 0.91
N ASN A 97 4.83 -10.69 2.03
CA ASN A 97 4.95 -11.58 3.17
C ASN A 97 4.59 -13.03 2.83
N GLN A 98 3.54 -13.26 2.02
CA GLN A 98 3.19 -14.60 1.53
C GLN A 98 4.31 -15.23 0.68
N HIS A 99 5.04 -14.44 -0.11
CA HIS A 99 6.12 -14.94 -0.97
C HIS A 99 7.45 -15.10 -0.23
N THR A 100 7.67 -14.36 0.85
CA THR A 100 8.87 -14.48 1.69
C THR A 100 8.72 -15.56 2.77
N ALA A 101 7.49 -15.83 3.24
CA ALA A 101 7.22 -16.90 4.20
C ALA A 101 7.18 -18.31 3.57
N ASN A 102 7.10 -18.40 2.23
CA ASN A 102 7.15 -19.65 1.47
C ASN A 102 8.56 -19.98 0.94
N ALA A 103 9.60 -19.34 1.49
CA ALA A 103 11.00 -19.54 1.15
C ALA A 103 11.77 -20.21 2.30
#